data_AF-A0A9P6I3T1-F1
#
_entry.id   AF-A0A9P6I3T1-F1
#
_cell.length_a   1.000
_cell.length_b   1.000
_cell.length_c   1.000
_cell.angle_alpha   90.00
_cell.angle_beta   90.00
_cell.angle_gamma   90.00
#
_symmetry.space_group_name_H-M   'P 1'
#
loop_
_entity.id
_entity.type
_entity.pdbx_description
1 polymer ?
#
loop_
_entity_poly.entity_id
_entity_poly.type
_entity_poly.pdbx_seq_one_letter_code
_entity_poly.pdbx_strand_id
1 'polypeptide(L)'
;MGDIPVVDAPFPLTDVDKWVLSQTDEEFKEHDWEELKEIIKTNKLEVLKRKPSDLRRYMKWTAETKAEYGSMTKYLLANRLPQTWGEPPFSPKSLIPFEDPSDYRVLVNDWPYGLDPEITHIVVWSRTIIPTDAETGDMTPESRNITQRFVDRYFVESLGEGGEDRVVWFKNWVALQSVRALEHIHVLVRNVDPEVIKKWAEEQPWHRQN
;
A
#
# COMPACT_ATOMS: atom_id res chain seq x y z
N MET A 1 -22.40 -19.51 -3.78
CA MET A 1 -21.62 -18.25 -3.83
C MET A 1 -21.43 -17.95 -5.31
N GLY A 2 -22.15 -16.98 -5.85
CA GLY A 2 -22.10 -16.65 -7.27
C GLY A 2 -20.85 -15.84 -7.57
N ASP A 3 -20.07 -16.28 -8.56
CA ASP A 3 -18.99 -15.50 -9.13
C ASP A 3 -19.56 -14.19 -9.68
N ILE A 4 -18.95 -13.06 -9.30
CA ILE A 4 -19.27 -11.75 -9.88
C ILE A 4 -18.79 -11.77 -11.33
N PRO A 5 -19.67 -11.59 -12.33
CA PRO A 5 -19.25 -11.51 -13.73
C PRO A 5 -18.25 -10.35 -13.91
N VAL A 6 -17.23 -10.55 -14.76
CA VAL A 6 -16.18 -9.55 -15.07
C VAL A 6 -16.75 -8.19 -15.50
N VAL A 7 -17.99 -8.15 -15.99
CA VAL A 7 -18.72 -6.96 -16.46
C VAL A 7 -19.18 -6.05 -15.31
N ASP A 8 -19.29 -6.55 -14.08
CA ASP A 8 -19.76 -5.82 -12.90
C ASP A 8 -18.61 -5.43 -11.94
N ALA A 9 -17.37 -5.42 -12.43
CA ALA A 9 -16.21 -5.10 -11.60
C ALA A 9 -16.31 -3.67 -11.02
N PRO A 10 -16.02 -3.46 -9.72
CA PRO A 10 -16.14 -2.16 -9.06
C PRO A 10 -15.07 -1.15 -9.49
N PHE A 11 -14.12 -1.56 -10.33
CA PHE A 11 -13.08 -0.75 -10.95
C PHE A 11 -12.67 -1.38 -12.29
N PRO A 12 -12.06 -0.62 -13.21
CA PRO A 12 -11.53 -1.16 -14.46
C PRO A 12 -10.47 -2.23 -14.18
N LEU A 13 -10.65 -3.42 -14.75
CA LEU A 13 -9.69 -4.51 -14.65
C LEU A 13 -8.65 -4.40 -15.77
N THR A 14 -7.38 -4.51 -15.39
CA THR A 14 -6.27 -4.63 -16.34
C THR A 14 -6.29 -6.01 -17.02
N ASP A 15 -5.50 -6.17 -18.08
CA ASP A 15 -5.37 -7.49 -18.71
C ASP A 15 -4.68 -8.50 -17.78
N VAL A 16 -3.80 -8.03 -16.90
CA VAL A 16 -3.19 -8.84 -15.83
C VAL A 16 -4.28 -9.31 -14.85
N ASP A 17 -5.18 -8.43 -14.42
CA ASP A 17 -6.28 -8.80 -13.50
C ASP A 17 -7.20 -9.86 -14.12
N LYS A 18 -7.58 -9.69 -15.40
CA LYS A 18 -8.42 -10.65 -16.12
C LYS A 18 -7.73 -12.01 -16.25
N TRP A 19 -6.43 -12.00 -16.55
CA TRP A 19 -5.63 -13.22 -16.61
C TRP A 19 -5.57 -13.92 -15.24
N VAL A 20 -5.29 -13.19 -14.16
CA VAL A 20 -5.30 -13.73 -12.79
C VAL A 20 -6.66 -14.34 -12.45
N LEU A 21 -7.76 -13.66 -12.76
CA LEU A 21 -9.10 -14.17 -12.51
C LEU A 21 -9.44 -15.44 -13.31
N SER A 22 -8.71 -15.73 -14.39
CA SER A 22 -8.88 -16.98 -15.16
C SER A 22 -8.18 -18.19 -14.55
N GLN A 23 -7.33 -18.00 -13.54
CA GLN A 23 -6.57 -19.05 -12.86
C GLN A 23 -7.25 -19.52 -11.57
N THR A 24 -6.88 -20.71 -11.10
CA THR A 24 -7.13 -21.13 -9.71
C THR A 24 -6.02 -20.65 -8.76
N ASP A 25 -6.29 -20.72 -7.46
CA ASP A 25 -5.31 -20.36 -6.43
C ASP A 25 -4.08 -21.27 -6.44
N GLU A 26 -4.23 -22.53 -6.86
CA GLU A 26 -3.17 -23.53 -6.99
C GLU A 26 -2.28 -23.28 -8.21
N GLU A 27 -2.84 -22.70 -9.27
CA GLU A 27 -2.10 -22.32 -10.49
C GLU A 27 -1.35 -20.99 -10.34
N PHE A 28 -1.72 -20.20 -9.33
CA PHE A 28 -1.11 -18.90 -9.07
C PHE A 28 0.27 -19.07 -8.43
N LYS A 29 1.31 -18.60 -9.13
CA LYS A 29 2.65 -18.45 -8.56
C LYS A 29 2.71 -17.18 -7.71
N GLU A 30 2.97 -17.35 -6.42
CA GLU A 30 3.24 -16.27 -5.47
C GLU A 30 4.57 -15.56 -5.81
N HIS A 31 4.60 -14.27 -5.50
CA HIS A 31 5.79 -13.44 -5.69
C HIS A 31 6.82 -13.75 -4.62
N ASP A 32 7.97 -14.24 -5.06
CA ASP A 32 9.13 -14.49 -4.19
C ASP A 32 9.96 -13.22 -3.96
N TRP A 33 10.82 -13.24 -2.96
CA TRP A 33 11.57 -12.06 -2.51
C TRP A 33 12.51 -11.48 -3.57
N GLU A 34 13.20 -12.33 -4.32
CA GLU A 34 14.16 -11.86 -5.33
C GLU A 34 13.43 -11.31 -6.56
N GLU A 35 12.30 -11.93 -6.94
CA GLU A 35 11.41 -11.37 -7.97
C GLU A 35 10.92 -9.97 -7.56
N LEU A 36 10.46 -9.78 -6.32
CA LEU A 36 9.99 -8.48 -5.84
C LEU A 36 11.09 -7.41 -5.86
N LYS A 37 12.31 -7.77 -5.45
CA LYS A 37 13.47 -6.87 -5.53
C LYS A 37 13.73 -6.42 -6.97
N GLU A 38 13.68 -7.35 -7.93
CA GLU A 38 13.89 -7.02 -9.34
C GLU A 38 12.75 -6.18 -9.92
N ILE A 39 11.49 -6.50 -9.59
CA ILE A 39 10.31 -5.72 -10.00
C ILE A 39 10.44 -4.27 -9.54
N ILE A 40 10.76 -4.07 -8.26
CA ILE A 40 10.86 -2.73 -7.65
C ILE A 40 12.06 -1.97 -8.23
N LYS A 41 13.21 -2.65 -8.37
CA LYS A 41 14.43 -2.06 -8.96
C LYS A 41 14.21 -1.60 -10.40
N THR A 42 13.43 -2.36 -11.18
CA THR A 42 13.11 -2.02 -12.58
C THR A 42 11.82 -1.21 -12.73
N ASN A 43 11.18 -0.87 -11.61
CA ASN A 43 9.91 -0.15 -11.52
C ASN A 43 8.76 -0.79 -12.34
N LYS A 44 8.74 -2.12 -12.52
CA LYS A 44 7.71 -2.85 -13.29
C LYS A 44 6.50 -3.23 -12.43
N LEU A 45 5.95 -2.25 -11.72
CA LEU A 45 4.95 -2.48 -10.67
C LEU A 45 3.62 -3.07 -11.18
N GLU A 46 3.35 -2.96 -12.48
CA GLU A 46 2.15 -3.50 -13.15
C GLU A 46 2.02 -5.03 -13.07
N VAL A 47 3.11 -5.74 -12.77
CA VAL A 47 3.09 -7.20 -12.64
C VAL A 47 2.69 -7.68 -11.24
N LEU A 48 2.67 -6.78 -10.25
CA LEU A 48 2.32 -7.11 -8.87
C LEU A 48 0.81 -7.40 -8.78
N LYS A 49 0.50 -8.66 -8.45
CA LYS A 49 -0.86 -9.20 -8.54
C LYS A 49 -1.30 -9.85 -7.24
N ARG A 50 -2.61 -9.88 -7.03
CA ARG A 50 -3.24 -10.63 -5.94
C ARG A 50 -3.48 -12.07 -6.37
N LYS A 51 -3.58 -12.96 -5.40
CA LYS A 51 -4.08 -14.32 -5.64
C LYS A 51 -5.50 -14.26 -6.20
N PRO A 52 -5.94 -15.19 -7.07
CA PRO A 52 -7.27 -15.11 -7.70
C PRO A 52 -8.42 -15.00 -6.70
N SER A 53 -8.42 -15.79 -5.62
CA SER A 53 -9.43 -15.71 -4.56
C SER A 53 -9.39 -14.39 -3.79
N ASP A 54 -8.21 -13.83 -3.53
CA ASP A 54 -8.05 -12.52 -2.90
C ASP A 54 -8.55 -11.40 -3.80
N LEU A 55 -8.27 -11.46 -5.11
CA LEU A 55 -8.76 -10.48 -6.07
C LEU A 55 -10.30 -10.48 -6.14
N ARG A 56 -10.94 -11.65 -6.18
CA ARG A 56 -12.41 -11.77 -6.14
C ARG A 56 -12.99 -11.19 -4.85
N ARG A 57 -12.39 -11.52 -3.69
CA ARG A 57 -12.80 -10.97 -2.39
C ARG A 57 -12.62 -9.45 -2.33
N TYR A 58 -11.49 -8.95 -2.85
CA TYR A 58 -11.20 -7.53 -2.92
C TYR A 58 -12.21 -6.78 -3.79
N MET A 59 -12.58 -7.33 -4.95
CA MET A 59 -13.62 -6.78 -5.81
C MET A 59 -14.96 -6.72 -5.07
N LYS A 60 -15.39 -7.83 -4.45
CA LYS A 60 -16.64 -7.84 -3.70
C LYS A 60 -16.64 -6.78 -2.58
N TRP A 61 -15.60 -6.77 -1.76
CA TRP A 61 -15.45 -5.80 -0.67
C TRP A 61 -15.41 -4.35 -1.17
N THR A 62 -14.76 -4.09 -2.31
CA THR A 62 -14.71 -2.75 -2.90
C THR A 62 -16.09 -2.29 -3.36
N ALA A 63 -16.90 -3.18 -3.95
CA ALA A 63 -18.27 -2.86 -4.34
C ALA A 63 -19.14 -2.52 -3.12
N GLU A 64 -19.08 -3.35 -2.07
CA GLU A 64 -19.83 -3.16 -0.82
C GLU A 64 -19.40 -1.87 -0.10
N THR A 65 -18.09 -1.63 0.00
CA THR A 65 -17.52 -0.43 0.63
C THR A 65 -17.92 0.85 -0.12
N LYS A 66 -17.91 0.82 -1.45
CA LYS A 66 -18.38 1.96 -2.26
C LYS A 66 -19.87 2.20 -2.08
N ALA A 67 -20.68 1.15 -1.96
CA ALA A 67 -22.11 1.29 -1.71
C ALA A 67 -22.41 1.91 -0.34
N GLU A 68 -21.64 1.55 0.69
CA GLU A 68 -21.84 2.03 2.06
C GLU A 68 -21.24 3.43 2.30
N TYR A 69 -19.98 3.65 1.91
CA TYR A 69 -19.24 4.89 2.22
C TYR A 69 -19.20 5.88 1.05
N GLY A 70 -19.68 5.50 -0.13
CA GLY A 70 -19.60 6.27 -1.38
C GLY A 70 -18.23 6.26 -2.04
N SER A 71 -17.13 6.05 -1.29
CA SER A 71 -15.77 5.92 -1.85
C SER A 71 -14.82 5.21 -0.89
N MET A 72 -13.73 4.67 -1.44
CA MET A 72 -12.65 4.09 -0.62
C MET A 72 -11.98 5.12 0.28
N THR A 73 -11.82 6.35 -0.18
CA THR A 73 -11.26 7.46 0.61
C THR A 73 -12.09 7.71 1.87
N LYS A 74 -13.41 7.80 1.73
CA LYS A 74 -14.32 7.98 2.89
C LYS A 74 -14.25 6.82 3.85
N TYR A 75 -14.21 5.58 3.36
CA TYR A 75 -14.02 4.40 4.20
C TYR A 75 -12.71 4.48 5.00
N LEU A 76 -11.60 4.80 4.34
CA LEU A 76 -10.28 4.87 4.98
C LEU A 76 -10.24 5.97 6.06
N LEU A 77 -10.76 7.16 5.77
CA LEU A 77 -10.83 8.26 6.74
C LEU A 77 -11.74 7.94 7.93
N ALA A 78 -12.85 7.25 7.69
CA ALA A 78 -13.79 6.89 8.76
C ALA A 78 -13.29 5.75 9.65
N ASN A 79 -12.56 4.77 9.09
CA ASN A 79 -12.31 3.49 9.76
C ASN A 79 -10.83 3.17 10.02
N ARG A 80 -9.89 3.75 9.27
CA ARG A 80 -8.49 3.27 9.23
C ARG A 80 -7.46 4.34 9.53
N LEU A 81 -7.70 5.57 9.10
CA LEU A 81 -6.78 6.69 9.24
C LEU A 81 -7.10 7.51 10.49
N PRO A 82 -6.12 8.28 11.02
CA PRO A 82 -6.35 9.14 12.17
C PRO A 82 -7.51 10.11 11.92
N GLN A 83 -8.49 10.14 12.83
CA GLN A 83 -9.65 11.05 12.71
C GLN A 83 -9.22 12.53 12.68
N THR A 84 -8.08 12.83 13.31
CA THR A 84 -7.46 14.15 13.37
C THR A 84 -7.04 14.69 11.99
N TRP A 85 -6.93 13.82 10.97
CA TRP A 85 -6.60 14.26 9.61
C TRP A 85 -7.74 15.05 8.96
N GLY A 86 -8.99 14.78 9.39
CA GLY A 86 -10.19 15.40 8.83
C GLY A 86 -10.45 14.97 7.39
N GLU A 87 -11.04 15.86 6.60
CA GLU A 87 -11.30 15.65 5.18
C GLU A 87 -10.27 16.39 4.30
N PRO A 88 -9.97 15.87 3.10
CA PRO A 88 -9.11 16.56 2.14
C PRO A 88 -9.77 17.84 1.56
N PRO A 89 -9.00 18.86 1.14
CA PRO A 89 -7.53 18.89 1.13
C PRO A 89 -6.95 18.98 2.54
N PHE A 90 -5.91 18.17 2.78
CA PHE A 90 -5.30 18.12 4.10
C PHE A 90 -4.39 19.32 4.38
N SER A 91 -4.30 19.69 5.66
CA SER A 91 -3.31 20.62 6.18
C SER A 91 -2.29 19.85 7.01
N PRO A 92 -1.27 19.22 6.39
CA PRO A 92 -0.25 18.53 7.13
C PRO A 92 0.55 19.50 8.01
N LYS A 93 1.09 19.00 9.11
CA LYS A 93 1.95 19.78 10.01
C LYS A 93 3.33 20.03 9.39
N SER A 94 3.83 19.11 8.57
CA SER A 94 5.04 19.26 7.76
C SER A 94 4.75 19.19 6.27
N LEU A 95 5.43 20.05 5.51
CA LEU A 95 5.44 19.99 4.04
C LEU A 95 6.44 18.95 3.50
N ILE A 96 7.28 18.37 4.36
CA ILE A 96 8.21 17.30 4.00
C ILE A 96 7.51 15.97 4.31
N PRO A 97 7.32 15.08 3.30
CA PRO A 97 6.73 13.77 3.52
C PRO A 97 7.43 12.99 4.63
N PHE A 98 6.63 12.41 5.53
CA PHE A 98 7.09 11.53 6.61
C PHE A 98 8.00 12.19 7.68
N GLU A 99 8.06 13.52 7.71
CA GLU A 99 8.86 14.26 8.71
C GLU A 99 8.15 14.34 10.06
N ASP A 100 6.88 14.74 10.09
CA ASP A 100 6.09 14.79 11.32
C ASP A 100 5.29 13.48 11.50
N PRO A 101 5.39 12.80 12.65
CA PRO A 101 4.74 11.52 12.87
C PRO A 101 3.21 11.60 12.92
N SER A 102 2.63 12.78 13.10
CA SER A 102 1.17 12.98 12.99
C SER A 102 0.65 13.00 11.55
N ASP A 103 1.54 13.18 10.57
CA ASP A 103 1.19 13.28 9.14
C ASP A 103 1.33 11.95 8.38
N TYR A 104 1.63 10.83 9.05
CA TYR A 104 1.62 9.51 8.42
C TYR A 104 1.03 8.42 9.29
N ARG A 105 0.52 7.36 8.65
CA ARG A 105 -0.03 6.19 9.33
C ARG A 105 0.44 4.90 8.66
N VAL A 106 1.19 4.09 9.41
CA VAL A 106 1.63 2.75 8.98
C VAL A 106 0.55 1.72 9.32
N LEU A 107 0.13 0.93 8.34
CA LEU A 107 -0.86 -0.13 8.51
C LEU A 107 -0.42 -1.40 7.77
N VAL A 108 -0.74 -2.57 8.31
CA VAL A 108 -0.70 -3.81 7.52
C VAL A 108 -1.79 -3.72 6.45
N ASN A 109 -1.47 -4.09 5.21
CA ASN A 109 -2.41 -4.06 4.11
C ASN A 109 -3.46 -5.17 4.29
N ASP A 110 -4.74 -4.80 4.34
CA ASP A 110 -5.84 -5.78 4.44
C ASP A 110 -6.01 -6.61 3.17
N TRP A 111 -5.50 -6.08 2.04
CA TRP A 111 -5.61 -6.68 0.72
C TRP A 111 -4.23 -6.82 0.09
N PRO A 112 -3.36 -7.67 0.67
CA PRO A 112 -2.00 -7.86 0.21
C PRO A 112 -1.96 -8.42 -1.21
N TYR A 113 -0.76 -8.41 -1.80
CA TYR A 113 -0.52 -9.12 -3.05
C TYR A 113 -0.37 -10.61 -2.78
N GLY A 114 -0.37 -11.43 -3.84
CA GLY A 114 -0.07 -12.84 -3.73
C GLY A 114 1.43 -13.03 -3.52
N LEU A 115 1.88 -12.82 -2.29
CA LEU A 115 3.28 -12.84 -1.87
C LEU A 115 3.60 -14.18 -1.19
N ASP A 116 4.87 -14.55 -1.18
CA ASP A 116 5.39 -15.63 -0.33
C ASP A 116 4.93 -15.43 1.14
N PRO A 117 4.53 -16.48 1.87
CA PRO A 117 4.06 -16.39 3.25
C PRO A 117 5.00 -15.69 4.24
N GLU A 118 6.31 -15.65 3.94
CA GLU A 118 7.30 -14.94 4.74
C GLU A 118 7.26 -13.41 4.58
N ILE A 119 6.45 -12.89 3.65
CA ILE A 119 6.43 -11.47 3.28
C ILE A 119 5.16 -10.80 3.78
N THR A 120 5.34 -9.73 4.55
CA THR A 120 4.22 -8.87 4.99
C THR A 120 4.14 -7.63 4.13
N HIS A 121 2.93 -7.33 3.63
CA HIS A 121 2.62 -6.12 2.88
C HIS A 121 2.11 -5.04 3.82
N ILE A 122 2.84 -3.93 3.92
CA ILE A 122 2.52 -2.74 4.71
C ILE A 122 2.20 -1.57 3.78
N VAL A 123 1.25 -0.73 4.18
CA VAL A 123 0.94 0.55 3.53
C VAL A 123 1.27 1.67 4.51
N VAL A 124 2.05 2.65 4.06
CA VAL A 124 2.29 3.88 4.81
C VAL A 124 1.51 5.01 4.13
N TRP A 125 0.45 5.45 4.78
CA TRP A 125 -0.37 6.57 4.34
C TRP A 125 0.29 7.88 4.75
N SER A 126 0.19 8.90 3.90
CA SER A 126 0.69 10.24 4.17
C SER A 126 -0.42 11.27 3.98
N ARG A 127 -0.46 12.22 4.91
CA ARG A 127 -1.25 13.45 4.85
C ARG A 127 -0.54 14.50 3.98
N THR A 128 0.79 14.43 3.92
CA THR A 128 1.63 15.30 3.10
C THR A 128 1.71 14.76 1.67
N ILE A 129 1.62 15.65 0.69
CA ILE A 129 1.76 15.29 -0.73
C ILE A 129 3.17 14.76 -0.98
N ILE A 130 3.30 13.64 -1.71
CA ILE A 130 4.59 13.11 -2.17
C ILE A 130 4.80 13.56 -3.62
N PRO A 131 5.68 14.55 -3.88
CA PRO A 131 5.87 15.06 -5.24
C PRO A 131 6.25 13.99 -6.26
N THR A 132 5.55 13.99 -7.39
CA THR A 132 5.86 13.18 -8.57
C THR A 132 6.31 14.05 -9.72
N ASP A 133 7.10 13.48 -10.61
CA ASP A 133 7.43 14.03 -11.91
C ASP A 133 6.15 14.14 -12.77
N ALA A 134 5.96 15.29 -13.39
CA ALA A 134 4.71 15.61 -14.09
C ALA A 134 4.56 14.87 -15.44
N GLU A 135 5.67 14.44 -16.04
CA GLU A 135 5.67 13.75 -17.34
C GLU A 135 5.46 12.24 -17.16
N THR A 136 6.18 11.65 -16.21
CA THR A 136 6.22 10.20 -15.99
C THR A 136 5.22 9.73 -14.93
N GLY A 137 4.81 10.61 -14.01
CA GLY A 137 3.99 10.25 -12.85
C GLY A 137 4.74 9.42 -11.79
N ASP A 138 6.05 9.21 -11.94
CA ASP A 138 6.90 8.57 -10.94
C ASP A 138 7.38 9.59 -9.89
N MET A 139 7.92 9.14 -8.76
CA MET A 139 8.45 10.03 -7.73
C MET A 139 9.62 10.87 -8.24
N THR A 140 9.66 12.13 -7.82
CA THR A 140 10.86 12.97 -8.05
C THR A 140 12.09 12.35 -7.33
N PRO A 141 13.33 12.62 -7.80
CA PRO A 141 14.54 12.16 -7.11
C PRO A 141 14.61 12.60 -5.64
N GLU A 142 14.16 13.82 -5.35
CA GLU A 142 14.10 14.36 -3.99
C GLU A 142 13.09 13.59 -3.13
N SER A 143 11.87 13.37 -3.62
CA SER A 143 10.86 12.57 -2.90
C SER A 143 11.32 11.14 -2.68
N ARG A 144 12.02 10.53 -3.65
CA ARG A 144 12.58 9.19 -3.50
C ARG A 144 13.62 9.12 -2.40
N ASN A 145 14.48 10.14 -2.27
CA ASN A 145 15.46 10.24 -1.19
C ASN A 145 14.78 10.43 0.19
N ILE A 146 13.81 11.34 0.28
CA ILE A 146 13.06 11.59 1.52
C ILE A 146 12.38 10.29 1.99
N THR A 147 11.69 9.61 1.09
CA THR A 147 11.01 8.34 1.40
C THR A 147 12.00 7.25 1.78
N GLN A 148 13.13 7.11 1.07
CA GLN A 148 14.16 6.13 1.44
C GLN A 148 14.66 6.37 2.86
N ARG A 149 14.98 7.62 3.22
CA ARG A 149 15.43 7.97 4.57
C ARG A 149 14.38 7.67 5.65
N PHE A 150 13.10 7.87 5.33
CA PHE A 150 12.02 7.46 6.22
C PHE A 150 12.00 5.94 6.39
N VAL A 151 12.08 5.18 5.29
CA VAL A 151 12.06 3.72 5.32
C VAL A 151 13.25 3.17 6.10
N ASP A 152 14.43 3.76 5.90
CA ASP A 152 15.65 3.39 6.60
C ASP A 152 15.49 3.55 8.12
N ARG A 153 15.10 4.75 8.58
CA ARG A 153 14.88 5.01 10.01
C ARG A 153 13.77 4.17 10.62
N TYR A 154 12.63 4.04 9.93
CA TYR A 154 11.42 3.48 10.53
C TYR A 154 11.42 1.95 10.50
N PHE A 155 11.88 1.35 9.40
CA PHE A 155 11.85 -0.10 9.20
C PHE A 155 13.24 -0.71 9.31
N VAL A 156 14.20 -0.30 8.48
CA VAL A 156 15.52 -0.96 8.39
C VAL A 156 16.29 -0.91 9.70
N GLU A 157 16.48 0.28 10.28
CA GLU A 157 17.22 0.47 11.53
C GLU A 157 16.56 -0.29 12.69
N SER A 158 15.23 -0.40 12.70
CA SER A 158 14.50 -1.13 13.74
C SER A 158 14.64 -2.65 13.67
N LEU A 159 15.09 -3.18 12.52
CA LEU A 159 15.42 -4.60 12.34
C LEU A 159 16.88 -4.93 12.69
N GLY A 160 17.74 -3.92 12.84
CA GLY A 160 19.16 -4.10 13.16
C GLY A 160 19.98 -4.62 11.97
N GLU A 161 21.02 -5.40 12.26
CA GLU A 161 21.93 -5.96 11.25
C GLU A 161 21.18 -6.81 10.22
N GLY A 162 21.40 -6.54 8.93
CA GLY A 162 20.70 -7.21 7.83
C GLY A 162 19.27 -6.71 7.57
N GLY A 163 18.83 -5.62 8.21
CA GLY A 163 17.53 -5.02 7.97
C GLY A 163 17.33 -4.56 6.51
N GLU A 164 18.39 -4.07 5.88
CA GLU A 164 18.37 -3.55 4.50
C GLU A 164 18.01 -4.64 3.46
N ASP A 165 18.41 -5.89 3.70
CA ASP A 165 18.11 -7.02 2.82
C ASP A 165 16.66 -7.50 2.94
N ARG A 166 15.93 -7.01 3.95
CA ARG A 166 14.62 -7.51 4.36
C ARG A 166 13.50 -6.50 4.13
N VAL A 167 13.80 -5.32 3.61
CA VAL A 167 12.84 -4.24 3.37
C VAL A 167 12.98 -3.77 1.94
N VAL A 168 11.87 -3.79 1.20
CA VAL A 168 11.74 -3.12 -0.10
C VAL A 168 10.49 -2.26 -0.08
N TRP A 169 10.49 -1.18 -0.87
CA TRP A 169 9.35 -0.28 -0.92
C TRP A 169 9.16 0.28 -2.32
N PHE A 170 7.93 0.69 -2.61
CA PHE A 170 7.59 1.34 -3.87
C PHE A 170 6.39 2.26 -3.69
N LYS A 171 6.18 3.15 -4.65
CA LYS A 171 4.95 3.93 -4.78
C LYS A 171 4.29 3.53 -6.08
N ASN A 172 3.03 3.09 -6.02
CA ASN A 172 2.26 2.87 -7.23
C ASN A 172 2.10 4.19 -7.98
N TRP A 173 2.44 4.22 -9.26
CA TRP A 173 2.08 5.31 -10.18
C TRP A 173 0.56 5.45 -10.30
N VAL A 174 0.11 6.64 -10.68
CA VAL A 174 -1.31 7.09 -10.64
C VAL A 174 -2.28 6.11 -11.32
N ALA A 175 -1.83 5.43 -12.38
CA ALA A 175 -2.65 4.46 -13.12
C ALA A 175 -3.00 3.20 -12.30
N LEU A 176 -2.13 2.76 -11.39
CA LEU A 176 -2.30 1.54 -10.58
C LEU A 176 -2.89 1.79 -9.19
N GLN A 177 -3.03 3.06 -8.77
CA GLN A 177 -3.55 3.38 -7.45
C GLN A 177 -5.06 3.17 -7.37
N SER A 178 -5.50 2.34 -6.42
CA SER A 178 -6.93 2.16 -6.10
C SER A 178 -7.51 3.36 -5.33
N VAL A 179 -6.67 4.13 -4.64
CA VAL A 179 -7.09 5.31 -3.85
C VAL A 179 -6.21 6.52 -4.21
N ARG A 180 -6.57 7.19 -5.30
CA ARG A 180 -5.80 8.34 -5.85
C ARG A 180 -5.84 9.59 -4.98
N ALA A 181 -6.84 9.71 -4.10
CA ALA A 181 -7.03 10.90 -3.27
C ALA A 181 -6.17 10.91 -1.99
N LEU A 182 -5.48 9.82 -1.69
CA LEU A 182 -4.68 9.67 -0.48
C LEU A 182 -3.28 9.21 -0.86
N GLU A 183 -2.28 9.92 -0.37
CA GLU A 183 -0.89 9.56 -0.61
C GLU A 183 -0.50 8.34 0.20
N HIS A 184 0.22 7.43 -0.44
CA HIS A 184 0.77 6.26 0.22
C HIS A 184 1.96 5.69 -0.53
N ILE A 185 2.76 4.94 0.22
CA ILE A 185 3.77 4.02 -0.28
C ILE A 185 3.45 2.61 0.22
N HIS A 186 3.97 1.62 -0.48
CA HIS A 186 3.91 0.23 -0.09
C HIS A 186 5.30 -0.19 0.39
N VAL A 187 5.34 -0.90 1.51
CA VAL A 187 6.56 -1.47 2.09
C VAL A 187 6.33 -2.97 2.22
N LEU A 188 7.22 -3.77 1.63
CA LEU A 188 7.23 -5.22 1.80
C LEU A 188 8.39 -5.57 2.72
N VAL A 189 8.10 -6.37 3.74
CA VAL A 189 9.11 -6.82 4.70
C VAL A 189 9.12 -8.34 4.77
N ARG A 190 10.31 -8.94 4.84
CA ARG A 190 10.48 -10.39 4.87
C ARG A 190 10.93 -10.91 6.24
N ASN A 191 10.33 -12.02 6.68
CA ASN A 191 10.67 -12.78 7.88
C ASN A 191 10.61 -11.98 9.19
N VAL A 192 9.83 -10.89 9.23
CA VAL A 192 9.76 -9.98 10.39
C VAL A 192 8.84 -10.55 11.46
N ASP A 193 9.27 -10.44 12.72
CA ASP A 193 8.47 -10.84 13.87
C ASP A 193 7.12 -10.10 13.88
N PRO A 194 5.98 -10.81 14.00
CA PRO A 194 4.66 -10.20 14.08
C PRO A 194 4.52 -9.10 15.15
N GLU A 195 5.21 -9.20 16.29
CA GLU A 195 5.16 -8.15 17.32
C GLU A 195 5.89 -6.86 16.89
N VAL A 196 6.94 -6.97 16.06
CA VAL A 196 7.60 -5.80 15.44
C VAL A 196 6.65 -5.14 14.45
N ILE A 197 5.98 -5.94 13.59
CA ILE A 197 4.98 -5.42 12.63
C ILE A 197 3.84 -4.72 13.36
N LYS A 198 3.33 -5.33 14.43
CA LYS A 198 2.28 -4.76 15.27
C LYS A 198 2.71 -3.45 15.92
N LYS A 199 3.96 -3.36 16.40
CA LYS A 199 4.52 -2.12 16.96
C LYS A 199 4.60 -1.01 15.92
N TRP A 200 5.06 -1.30 14.70
CA TRP A 200 5.04 -0.34 13.59
C TRP A 200 3.62 0.13 13.26
N ALA A 201 2.67 -0.80 13.25
CA ALA A 201 1.27 -0.50 12.96
C ALA A 201 0.50 0.04 14.17
N GLU A 202 1.11 0.22 15.34
CA GLU A 202 0.40 0.70 16.52
C GLU A 202 -0.01 2.16 16.37
N GLU A 203 -1.26 2.45 16.76
CA GLU A 203 -1.75 3.81 16.76
C GLU A 203 -1.18 4.58 17.97
N GLN A 204 -0.43 5.64 17.66
CA GLN A 204 0.26 6.48 18.63
C GLN A 204 -0.58 7.66 19.14
N PRO A 205 -0.23 8.29 20.28
CA PRO A 205 -1.01 9.37 20.89
C PRO A 205 -1.28 10.56 19.96
N TRP A 206 -0.34 10.91 19.08
CA TRP A 206 -0.50 12.00 18.11
C TRP A 206 -1.51 11.70 16.99
N HIS A 207 -1.93 10.44 16.80
CA HIS A 207 -3.03 10.09 15.92
C HIS A 207 -4.42 10.26 16.59
N ARG A 208 -4.45 10.40 17.92
CA ARG A 208 -5.68 10.38 18.72
C ARG A 208 -6.09 11.76 19.27
N GLN A 209 -5.33 12.81 18.99
CA GLN A 209 -5.58 14.11 19.63
C GLN A 209 -6.89 14.76 19.15
N ASN A 210 -7.87 14.75 20.05
CA ASN A 210 -8.75 15.90 20.30
C ASN A 210 -8.28 16.57 21.59
#